data_AF-A0A7S2VQB8-F1
#
_entry.id   AF-A0A7S2VQB8-F1
#
_cell.length_a   1.000
_cell.length_b   1.000
_cell.length_c   1.000
_cell.angle_alpha   90.00
_cell.angle_beta   90.00
_cell.angle_gamma   90.00
#
_symmetry.space_group_name_H-M   'P 1'
#
loop_
_entity.id
_entity.type
_entity.pdbx_description
1 polymer ?
#
loop_
_entity_poly.entity_id
_entity_poly.type
_entity_poly.pdbx_seq_one_letter_code
_entity_poly.pdbx_strand_id
1 'polypeptide(L)'
;KILGVFVLVHNLVRMGIVMNGVRIPDADEAWFKPDLFTLGCCWMSALLQVSSFRFHVPKNRILGSPMIWQEWRMHNLIFVMRHMLVFAVRWWMWRMEVYHGGLSDRGNLICIILCDAIVVTQLWTVDVATEYLREDKHESLTATWPFWKGCPSWTEKFIKFYYTIAQFQATTTCMAPNVDHTLFMFFLVTFPFQFASVLMTMVRKGIISTAGYHIGYLWSLLQVMFCAMLVAESFLFGAWFLWVFIYLLRRAGINKYGVWLSFMASGILSRAAPLWFASHPGTPMWLIPSIWALSGVLAWLFNGGRVLETRTRRYLESRPKPLELVHRERINDSLVWLRFQLPSGFATGLTPGQHVRIHCPNPSKGLATWNDRPNLEDSPECLSRSYTPVSAPDAPALDFIIRDYEPCPALGFPHGGRGSAFLARTLALGTHAHVSGPHGHKVYHGDGMFLVGSAVRRVRRCAALVGGSGVTPV
;
A
#
# COMPACT_ATOMS: atom_id res chain seq x y z
N LYS A 1 7.95 17.58 -19.63
CA LYS A 1 9.24 16.89 -19.85
C LYS A 1 10.38 17.71 -19.27
N ILE A 2 10.59 18.96 -19.73
CA ILE A 2 11.63 19.89 -19.23
C ILE A 2 11.62 20.00 -17.70
N LEU A 3 10.47 20.32 -17.08
CA LEU A 3 10.34 20.41 -15.62
C LEU A 3 10.77 19.13 -14.88
N GLY A 4 10.48 17.94 -15.44
CA GLY A 4 10.88 16.67 -14.83
C GLY A 4 12.38 16.42 -14.91
N VAL A 5 13.01 16.78 -16.03
CA VAL A 5 14.48 16.72 -16.19
C VAL A 5 15.14 17.70 -15.24
N PHE A 6 14.64 18.93 -15.14
CA PHE A 6 15.13 19.95 -14.20
C PHE A 6 15.13 19.43 -12.76
N VAL A 7 14.00 18.91 -12.27
CA VAL A 7 13.89 18.41 -10.89
C VAL A 7 14.78 17.19 -10.66
N LEU A 8 14.89 16.29 -11.64
CA LEU A 8 15.79 15.13 -11.54
C LEU A 8 17.25 15.57 -11.44
N VAL A 9 17.71 16.45 -12.34
CA VAL A 9 19.06 17.00 -12.31
C VAL A 9 19.31 17.77 -11.02
N HIS A 10 18.34 18.56 -10.56
CA HIS A 10 18.45 19.30 -9.30
C HIS A 10 18.70 18.33 -8.13
N ASN A 11 17.94 17.24 -8.01
CA ASN A 11 18.19 16.23 -6.98
C ASN A 11 19.56 15.56 -7.09
N LEU A 12 19.95 15.13 -8.31
CA LEU A 12 21.24 14.45 -8.54
C LEU A 12 22.44 15.36 -8.26
N VAL A 13 22.38 16.63 -8.67
CA VAL A 13 23.43 17.62 -8.37
C VAL A 13 23.58 17.82 -6.87
N ARG A 14 22.47 17.97 -6.13
CA ARG A 14 22.49 18.17 -4.68
C ARG A 14 23.04 16.94 -3.94
N MET A 15 22.64 15.73 -4.35
CA MET A 15 23.25 14.49 -3.83
C MET A 15 24.75 14.44 -4.12
N GLY A 16 25.16 14.80 -5.34
CA GLY A 16 26.57 14.85 -5.74
C GLY A 16 27.38 15.83 -4.89
N ILE A 17 26.85 17.03 -4.62
CA ILE A 17 27.51 18.02 -3.75
C ILE A 17 27.76 17.43 -2.35
N VAL A 18 26.74 16.83 -1.74
CA VAL A 18 26.83 16.22 -0.41
C VAL A 18 27.83 15.06 -0.39
N MET A 19 27.81 14.19 -1.41
CA MET A 19 28.74 13.05 -1.52
C MET A 19 30.20 13.49 -1.69
N ASN A 20 30.45 14.64 -2.32
CA ASN A 20 31.80 15.19 -2.49
C ASN A 20 32.23 16.07 -1.31
N GLY A 21 31.34 16.34 -0.35
CA GLY A 21 31.65 17.13 0.85
C GLY A 21 32.01 18.59 0.57
N VAL A 22 31.67 19.13 -0.60
CA VAL A 22 32.05 20.50 -0.98
C VAL A 22 31.15 21.49 -0.24
N ARG A 23 31.72 22.28 0.67
CA ARG A 23 31.00 23.33 1.41
C ARG A 23 31.31 24.70 0.82
N ILE A 24 30.30 25.56 0.76
CA ILE A 24 30.45 26.98 0.45
C ILE A 24 29.99 27.81 1.66
N PRO A 25 30.56 29.00 1.88
CA PRO A 25 30.07 29.92 2.91
C PRO A 25 28.59 30.25 2.71
N ASP A 26 27.87 30.43 3.82
CA ASP A 26 26.47 30.88 3.86
C ASP A 26 25.46 29.97 3.15
N ALA A 27 25.79 28.68 3.01
CA ALA A 27 24.88 27.66 2.48
C ALA A 27 24.96 26.37 3.28
N ASP A 28 23.94 25.53 3.16
CA ASP A 28 23.91 24.20 3.80
C ASP A 28 24.81 23.21 3.04
N GLU A 29 24.94 21.94 3.50
CA GLU A 29 25.86 20.99 2.85
C GLU A 29 25.44 20.62 1.42
N ALA A 30 24.22 20.97 0.99
CA ALA A 30 23.79 20.80 -0.39
C ALA A 30 23.75 22.13 -1.16
N TRP A 31 24.32 23.21 -0.62
CA TRP A 31 24.32 24.55 -1.20
C TRP A 31 22.92 25.19 -1.32
N PHE A 32 22.00 24.88 -0.42
CA PHE A 32 20.80 25.68 -0.25
C PHE A 32 21.13 26.94 0.53
N LYS A 33 20.46 28.05 0.20
CA LYS A 33 20.65 29.36 0.81
C LYS A 33 19.32 29.91 1.34
N PRO A 34 19.32 30.83 2.31
CA PRO A 34 18.11 31.46 2.84
C PRO A 34 17.48 32.48 1.86
N ASP A 35 17.84 32.48 0.58
CA ASP A 35 17.31 33.39 -0.44
C ASP A 35 16.03 32.84 -1.13
N LEU A 36 15.28 33.74 -1.78
CA LEU A 36 14.03 33.40 -2.47
C LEU A 36 14.25 32.53 -3.72
N PHE A 37 15.45 32.59 -4.31
CA PHE A 37 15.78 31.79 -5.49
C PHE A 37 15.87 30.31 -5.12
N THR A 38 16.53 29.99 -4.01
CA THR A 38 16.57 28.64 -3.42
C THR A 38 15.17 28.10 -3.18
N LEU A 39 14.31 28.89 -2.52
CA LEU A 39 12.93 28.50 -2.28
C LEU A 39 12.18 28.23 -3.59
N GLY A 40 12.24 29.16 -4.54
CA GLY A 40 11.59 29.03 -5.85
C GLY A 40 12.05 27.80 -6.63
N CYS A 41 13.36 27.52 -6.66
CA CYS A 41 13.92 26.34 -7.32
C CYS A 41 13.44 25.03 -6.67
N CYS A 42 13.32 24.98 -5.34
CA CYS A 42 12.82 23.80 -4.64
C CYS A 42 11.33 23.58 -4.90
N TRP A 43 10.53 24.65 -4.97
CA TRP A 43 9.09 24.55 -5.27
C TRP A 43 8.77 24.06 -6.70
N MET A 44 9.76 24.00 -7.60
CA MET A 44 9.61 23.28 -8.87
C MET A 44 9.29 21.80 -8.66
N SER A 45 9.71 21.19 -7.54
CA SER A 45 9.34 19.83 -7.15
C SER A 45 7.85 19.68 -6.86
N ALA A 46 7.25 20.67 -6.19
CA ALA A 46 5.80 20.72 -5.95
C ALA A 46 5.04 20.92 -7.27
N LEU A 47 5.49 21.88 -8.10
CA LEU A 47 4.91 22.12 -9.42
C LEU A 47 4.95 20.87 -10.30
N LEU A 48 6.05 20.10 -10.27
CA LEU A 48 6.15 18.85 -11.02
C LEU A 48 5.02 17.88 -10.65
N GLN A 49 4.75 17.71 -9.35
CA GLN A 49 3.70 16.81 -8.86
C GLN A 49 2.30 17.30 -9.20
N VAL A 50 2.00 18.59 -9.06
CA VAL A 50 0.72 19.18 -9.49
C VAL A 50 0.55 18.98 -11.01
N SER A 51 1.64 19.11 -11.77
CA SER A 51 1.59 18.96 -13.21
C SER A 51 1.26 17.54 -13.69
N SER A 52 1.36 16.53 -12.80
CA SER A 52 1.00 15.14 -13.09
C SER A 52 -0.51 14.94 -13.33
N PHE A 53 -1.36 15.87 -12.90
CA PHE A 53 -2.80 15.83 -13.11
C PHE A 53 -3.22 16.06 -14.56
N ARG A 54 -2.31 16.60 -15.38
CA ARG A 54 -2.50 16.72 -16.83
C ARG A 54 -2.59 15.36 -17.54
N PHE A 55 -2.08 14.30 -16.92
CA PHE A 55 -2.10 12.96 -17.50
C PHE A 55 -3.33 12.18 -17.08
N HIS A 56 -3.92 11.44 -18.03
CA HIS A 56 -4.97 10.48 -17.73
C HIS A 56 -4.33 9.22 -17.15
N VAL A 57 -4.71 8.90 -15.92
CA VAL A 57 -4.24 7.75 -15.15
C VAL A 57 -5.47 6.92 -14.76
N PRO A 58 -5.42 5.58 -14.87
CA PRO A 58 -6.52 4.72 -14.45
C PRO A 58 -6.98 5.04 -13.03
N LYS A 59 -8.30 5.05 -12.81
CA LYS A 59 -8.85 5.20 -11.47
C LYS A 59 -8.48 4.01 -10.59
N ASN A 60 -8.45 2.82 -11.19
CA ASN A 60 -8.43 1.56 -10.47
C ASN A 60 -7.03 0.96 -10.44
N ARG A 61 -6.77 0.19 -9.39
CA ARG A 61 -5.57 -0.64 -9.28
C ARG A 61 -5.67 -1.76 -10.32
N ILE A 62 -4.64 -1.90 -11.15
CA ILE A 62 -4.53 -3.01 -12.10
C ILE A 62 -3.41 -3.90 -11.57
N LEU A 63 -3.75 -5.12 -11.16
CA LEU A 63 -2.81 -6.17 -10.75
C LEU A 63 -2.01 -6.61 -11.98
N GLY A 64 -1.00 -5.81 -12.36
CA GLY A 64 -0.22 -5.94 -13.58
C GLY A 64 0.37 -4.62 -14.03
N SER A 65 0.18 -4.28 -15.31
CA SER A 65 0.53 -2.98 -15.90
C SER A 65 -0.74 -2.27 -16.36
N PRO A 66 -0.87 -0.96 -16.18
CA PRO A 66 0.09 -0.01 -15.60
C PRO A 66 0.13 0.02 -14.06
N MET A 67 1.33 0.20 -13.49
CA MET A 67 1.57 0.32 -12.04
C MET A 67 1.15 1.67 -11.43
N ILE A 68 0.48 2.54 -12.21
CA ILE A 68 0.11 3.89 -11.78
C ILE A 68 -1.42 4.06 -11.82
N TRP A 69 -2.00 4.54 -10.71
CA TRP A 69 -3.44 4.79 -10.55
C TRP A 69 -3.72 6.09 -9.77
N GLN A 70 -4.99 6.52 -9.73
CA GLN A 70 -5.40 7.81 -9.14
C GLN A 70 -5.07 7.96 -7.65
N GLU A 71 -5.40 6.97 -6.82
CA GLU A 71 -5.08 6.98 -5.39
C GLU A 71 -3.57 7.12 -5.18
N TRP A 72 -2.75 6.35 -5.91
CA TRP A 72 -1.30 6.46 -5.83
C TRP A 72 -0.81 7.86 -6.20
N ARG A 73 -1.30 8.43 -7.30
CA ARG A 73 -0.93 9.79 -7.74
C ARG A 73 -1.27 10.83 -6.66
N MET A 74 -2.44 10.70 -6.03
CA MET A 74 -2.87 11.61 -4.97
C MET A 74 -2.00 11.48 -3.72
N HIS A 75 -1.72 10.25 -3.30
CA HIS A 75 -0.80 10.00 -2.18
C HIS A 75 0.58 10.60 -2.46
N ASN A 76 1.10 10.39 -3.66
CA ASN A 76 2.40 10.90 -4.06
C ASN A 76 2.46 12.44 -4.05
N LEU A 77 1.39 13.12 -4.48
CA LEU A 77 1.25 14.56 -4.34
C LEU A 77 1.30 14.96 -2.87
N ILE A 78 0.45 14.36 -2.04
CA ILE A 78 0.32 14.69 -0.62
C ILE A 78 1.67 14.52 0.11
N PHE A 79 2.41 13.44 -0.15
CA PHE A 79 3.70 13.19 0.50
C PHE A 79 4.80 14.17 0.07
N VAL A 80 4.81 14.61 -1.20
CA VAL A 80 5.74 15.65 -1.67
C VAL A 80 5.33 17.01 -1.11
N MET A 81 4.03 17.35 -1.10
CA MET A 81 3.55 18.61 -0.55
C MET A 81 3.87 18.75 0.94
N ARG A 82 3.73 17.68 1.74
CA ARG A 82 4.17 17.66 3.15
C ARG A 82 5.62 18.14 3.28
N HIS A 83 6.53 17.54 2.53
CA HIS A 83 7.95 17.86 2.61
C HIS A 83 8.26 19.27 2.11
N MET A 84 7.57 19.74 1.07
CA MET A 84 7.78 21.10 0.54
C MET A 84 7.22 22.18 1.45
N LEU A 85 6.12 21.92 2.14
CA LEU A 85 5.59 22.83 3.15
C LEU A 85 6.50 22.88 4.38
N VAL A 86 6.97 21.72 4.88
CA VAL A 86 7.93 21.68 6.00
C VAL A 86 9.26 22.35 5.61
N PHE A 87 9.76 22.10 4.39
CA PHE A 87 10.94 22.78 3.84
C PHE A 87 10.75 24.30 3.87
N ALA A 88 9.59 24.81 3.44
CA ALA A 88 9.33 26.25 3.42
C ALA A 88 9.31 26.86 4.83
N VAL A 89 8.74 26.16 5.82
CA VAL A 89 8.76 26.59 7.23
C VAL A 89 10.20 26.62 7.76
N ARG A 90 10.99 25.57 7.51
CA ARG A 90 12.39 25.50 7.96
C ARG A 90 13.29 26.51 7.25
N TRP A 91 13.08 26.72 5.96
CA TRP A 91 13.74 27.77 5.19
C TRP A 91 13.42 29.15 5.76
N TRP A 92 12.17 29.39 6.16
CA TRP A 92 11.77 30.65 6.79
C TRP A 92 12.47 30.87 8.14
N MET A 93 12.53 29.83 8.99
CA MET A 93 13.27 29.90 10.25
C MET A 93 14.74 30.27 10.03
N TRP A 94 15.40 29.58 9.09
CA TRP A 94 16.80 29.86 8.77
C TRP A 94 17.01 31.26 8.17
N ARG A 95 16.07 31.72 7.34
CA ARG A 95 16.09 33.10 6.81
C ARG A 95 16.00 34.14 7.93
N MET A 96 15.15 33.91 8.94
CA MET A 96 15.04 34.80 10.10
C MET A 96 16.31 34.79 10.94
N GLU A 97 16.96 33.63 11.09
CA GLU A 97 18.26 33.52 11.75
C GLU A 97 19.33 34.37 11.06
N VAL A 98 19.48 34.23 9.74
CA VAL A 98 20.53 34.90 8.97
C VAL A 98 20.30 36.42 8.83
N TYR A 99 19.07 36.85 8.53
CA TYR A 99 18.81 38.27 8.20
C TYR A 99 18.23 39.09 9.36
N HIS A 100 17.68 38.45 10.39
CA HIS A 100 16.95 39.11 11.48
C HIS A 100 17.43 38.72 12.88
N GLY A 101 18.52 37.93 12.99
CA GLY A 101 19.10 37.51 14.27
C GLY A 101 18.29 36.42 14.98
N GLY A 102 17.40 35.72 14.27
CA GLY A 102 16.63 34.60 14.78
C GLY A 102 15.16 34.91 15.09
N LEU A 103 14.44 33.86 15.47
CA LEU A 103 13.08 33.96 16.00
C LEU A 103 13.12 33.98 17.53
N SER A 104 12.15 34.64 18.15
CA SER A 104 11.88 34.45 19.58
C SER A 104 11.51 32.99 19.89
N ASP A 105 11.63 32.56 21.14
CA ASP A 105 11.22 31.21 21.57
C ASP A 105 9.78 30.87 21.19
N ARG A 106 8.88 31.86 21.30
CA ARG A 106 7.49 31.74 20.85
C ARG A 106 7.40 31.54 19.34
N GLY A 107 8.19 32.29 18.57
CA GLY A 107 8.26 32.15 17.11
C GLY A 107 8.76 30.77 16.68
N ASN A 108 9.80 30.26 17.35
CA ASN A 108 10.30 28.90 17.14
C ASN A 108 9.21 27.86 17.45
N LEU A 109 8.55 27.96 18.62
CA LEU A 109 7.46 27.07 19.01
C LEU A 109 6.33 27.05 17.97
N ILE A 110 5.93 28.22 17.46
CA ILE A 110 4.92 28.33 16.39
C ILE A 110 5.36 27.57 15.14
N CYS A 111 6.61 27.73 14.70
CA CYS A 111 7.11 27.03 13.51
C CYS A 111 7.11 25.51 13.67
N ILE A 112 7.39 25.01 14.87
CA ILE A 112 7.35 23.57 15.19
C ILE A 112 5.90 23.06 15.16
N ILE A 113 4.98 23.77 15.80
CA ILE A 113 3.54 23.45 15.76
C ILE A 113 3.05 23.44 14.31
N LEU A 114 3.50 24.38 13.47
CA LEU A 114 3.17 24.40 12.04
C LEU A 114 3.71 23.17 11.31
N CYS A 115 4.93 22.72 11.58
CA CYS A 115 5.48 21.49 10.98
C CYS A 115 4.68 20.26 11.38
N ASP A 116 4.35 20.12 12.66
CA ASP A 116 3.53 19.01 13.17
C ASP A 116 2.10 19.06 12.60
N ALA A 117 1.51 20.24 12.50
CA ALA A 117 0.20 20.45 11.88
C ALA A 117 0.20 20.05 10.39
N ILE A 118 1.28 20.33 9.64
CA ILE A 118 1.44 19.87 8.26
C ILE A 118 1.46 18.33 8.21
N VAL A 119 2.17 17.66 9.12
CA VAL A 119 2.20 16.19 9.17
C VAL A 119 0.83 15.61 9.53
N VAL A 120 0.12 16.16 10.52
CA VAL A 120 -1.24 15.71 10.89
C VAL A 120 -2.21 15.93 9.72
N THR A 121 -2.15 17.09 9.08
CA THR A 121 -2.95 17.41 7.88
C THR A 121 -2.65 16.41 6.76
N GLN A 122 -1.38 16.05 6.58
CA GLN A 122 -0.99 15.00 5.63
C GLN A 122 -1.59 13.65 5.99
N LEU A 123 -1.55 13.22 7.26
CA LEU A 123 -2.11 11.93 7.68
C LEU A 123 -3.62 11.86 7.40
N TRP A 124 -4.33 12.96 7.68
CA TRP A 124 -5.77 13.10 7.44
C TRP A 124 -6.11 13.15 5.96
N THR A 125 -5.44 14.01 5.18
CA THR A 125 -5.69 14.11 3.73
C THR A 125 -5.37 12.80 3.00
N VAL A 126 -4.41 12.00 3.45
CA VAL A 126 -4.16 10.65 2.92
C VAL A 126 -5.34 9.71 3.20
N ASP A 127 -5.99 9.81 4.36
CA ASP A 127 -7.19 9.01 4.65
C ASP A 127 -8.37 9.47 3.80
N VAL A 128 -8.59 10.78 3.66
CA VAL A 128 -9.64 11.33 2.79
C VAL A 128 -9.42 10.92 1.34
N ALA A 129 -8.19 11.07 0.83
CA ALA A 129 -7.83 10.66 -0.52
C ALA A 129 -8.02 9.16 -0.72
N THR A 130 -7.66 8.37 0.29
CA THR A 130 -7.92 6.93 0.31
C THR A 130 -9.42 6.65 0.25
N GLU A 131 -10.22 7.25 1.12
CA GLU A 131 -11.66 7.00 1.19
C GLU A 131 -12.39 7.35 -0.12
N TYR A 132 -11.98 8.45 -0.77
CA TYR A 132 -12.59 8.91 -2.01
C TYR A 132 -12.11 8.17 -3.26
N LEU A 133 -10.82 7.80 -3.31
CA LEU A 133 -10.20 7.22 -4.52
C LEU A 133 -10.02 5.70 -4.45
N ARG A 134 -10.02 5.10 -3.27
CA ARG A 134 -9.88 3.65 -3.08
C ARG A 134 -11.23 2.99 -3.28
N GLU A 135 -11.33 2.21 -4.33
CA GLU A 135 -12.55 1.47 -4.65
C GLU A 135 -12.71 0.19 -3.80
N ASP A 136 -11.61 -0.44 -3.39
CA ASP A 136 -11.62 -1.61 -2.49
C ASP A 136 -11.03 -1.24 -1.12
N LYS A 137 -11.89 -1.10 -0.10
CA LYS A 137 -11.50 -0.71 1.27
C LYS A 137 -10.55 -1.72 1.95
N HIS A 138 -10.42 -2.92 1.41
CA HIS A 138 -9.63 -4.01 1.97
C HIS A 138 -8.16 -4.02 1.53
N GLU A 139 -7.77 -3.15 0.60
CA GLU A 139 -6.43 -3.16 0.01
C GLU A 139 -5.59 -1.94 0.40
N SER A 140 -4.43 -2.16 1.03
CA SER A 140 -3.46 -1.08 1.25
C SER A 140 -2.59 -0.88 0.01
N LEU A 141 -2.11 0.35 -0.21
CA LEU A 141 -1.21 0.67 -1.32
C LEU A 141 0.01 -0.26 -1.32
N THR A 142 0.70 -0.42 -0.19
CA THR A 142 1.92 -1.25 -0.13
C THR A 142 1.65 -2.76 -0.18
N ALA A 143 0.47 -3.22 0.21
CA ALA A 143 0.13 -4.64 0.19
C ALA A 143 -0.14 -5.16 -1.22
N THR A 144 -0.64 -4.32 -2.13
CA THR A 144 -1.08 -4.76 -3.47
C THR A 144 -0.16 -4.30 -4.59
N TRP A 145 1.09 -3.96 -4.28
CA TRP A 145 2.06 -3.65 -5.34
C TRP A 145 2.31 -4.89 -6.19
N PRO A 146 2.25 -4.77 -7.53
CA PRO A 146 2.53 -5.89 -8.40
C PRO A 146 4.03 -6.21 -8.33
N PHE A 147 4.35 -7.48 -8.09
CA PHE A 147 5.71 -8.02 -8.18
C PHE A 147 5.89 -8.79 -9.49
N TRP A 148 7.15 -9.06 -9.87
CA TRP A 148 7.44 -9.83 -11.08
C TRP A 148 7.06 -11.31 -10.92
N LYS A 149 6.81 -11.99 -12.05
CA LYS A 149 6.49 -13.42 -12.08
C LYS A 149 7.64 -14.22 -11.45
N GLY A 150 7.33 -15.05 -10.46
CA GLY A 150 8.31 -15.88 -9.77
C GLY A 150 9.08 -15.18 -8.64
N CYS A 151 8.69 -13.98 -8.22
CA CYS A 151 9.29 -13.32 -7.06
C CYS A 151 9.19 -14.20 -5.79
N PRO A 152 10.31 -14.46 -5.08
CA PRO A 152 10.29 -15.19 -3.82
C PRO A 152 9.47 -14.46 -2.76
N SER A 153 8.69 -15.19 -1.97
CA SER A 153 7.81 -14.62 -0.94
C SER A 153 8.57 -13.88 0.16
N TRP A 154 9.80 -14.30 0.48
CA TRP A 154 10.66 -13.61 1.44
C TRP A 154 11.12 -12.25 0.90
N THR A 155 11.45 -12.15 -0.40
CA THR A 155 11.87 -10.91 -1.05
C THR A 155 10.74 -9.89 -1.07
N GLU A 156 9.54 -10.33 -1.44
CA GLU A 156 8.34 -9.49 -1.40
C GLU A 156 8.07 -8.96 0.02
N LYS A 157 8.11 -9.84 1.03
CA LYS A 157 7.93 -9.45 2.44
C LYS A 157 8.99 -8.45 2.89
N PHE A 158 10.25 -8.66 2.51
CA PHE A 158 11.36 -7.76 2.83
C PHE A 158 11.18 -6.39 2.19
N ILE A 159 10.86 -6.32 0.89
CA ILE A 159 10.65 -5.06 0.17
C ILE A 159 9.46 -4.30 0.76
N LYS A 160 8.34 -4.98 1.03
CA LYS A 160 7.16 -4.36 1.67
C LYS A 160 7.47 -3.84 3.08
N PHE A 161 8.26 -4.60 3.85
CA PHE A 161 8.74 -4.18 5.16
C PHE A 161 9.59 -2.92 5.05
N TYR A 162 10.62 -2.92 4.21
CA TYR A 162 11.52 -1.78 4.05
C TYR A 162 10.79 -0.53 3.52
N TYR A 163 9.85 -0.67 2.57
CA TYR A 163 9.05 0.46 2.10
C TYR A 163 8.22 1.08 3.25
N THR A 164 7.73 0.26 4.17
CA THR A 164 7.02 0.74 5.36
C THR A 164 7.97 1.51 6.28
N ILE A 165 9.17 0.97 6.54
CA ILE A 165 10.20 1.64 7.35
C ILE A 165 10.62 2.97 6.73
N ALA A 166 10.84 3.02 5.41
CA ALA A 166 11.23 4.25 4.72
C ALA A 166 10.15 5.34 4.80
N GLN A 167 8.86 4.98 4.87
CA GLN A 167 7.78 5.95 5.13
C GLN A 167 7.81 6.50 6.57
N PHE A 168 8.21 5.68 7.54
CA PHE A 168 8.41 6.15 8.92
C PHE A 168 9.60 7.09 9.01
N GLN A 169 10.73 6.73 8.37
CA GLN A 169 11.89 7.60 8.23
C GLN A 169 11.51 8.97 7.62
N ALA A 170 10.81 8.96 6.49
CA ALA A 170 10.34 10.17 5.82
C ALA A 170 9.37 11.02 6.65
N THR A 171 8.70 10.44 7.65
CA THR A 171 7.82 11.19 8.55
C THR A 171 8.61 11.75 9.73
N THR A 172 9.56 10.97 10.28
CA THR A 172 10.44 11.45 11.36
C THR A 172 11.30 12.65 10.95
N THR A 173 11.72 12.73 9.67
CA THR A 173 12.47 13.91 9.16
C THR A 173 11.65 15.20 9.27
N CYS A 174 10.32 15.13 9.20
CA CYS A 174 9.45 16.30 9.31
C CYS A 174 9.21 16.77 10.75
N MET A 175 9.44 15.89 11.74
CA MET A 175 8.97 16.06 13.13
C MET A 175 10.10 16.25 14.15
N ALA A 176 11.36 16.18 13.72
CA ALA A 176 12.50 16.20 14.64
C ALA A 176 12.57 17.54 15.41
N PRO A 177 12.57 17.51 16.77
CA PRO A 177 12.68 18.71 17.56
C PRO A 177 14.09 19.29 17.46
N ASN A 178 15.16 18.50 17.56
CA ASN A 178 16.50 19.01 17.91
C ASN A 178 17.61 18.56 16.96
N VAL A 179 17.42 18.67 15.65
CA VAL A 179 18.56 18.45 14.76
C VAL A 179 18.67 19.63 13.83
N ASP A 180 19.88 20.15 13.74
CA ASP A 180 20.41 21.05 12.72
C ASP A 180 20.36 20.34 11.36
N HIS A 181 19.19 19.82 11.00
CA HIS A 181 18.97 19.16 9.73
C HIS A 181 18.88 20.23 8.69
N THR A 182 19.80 20.10 7.77
CA THR A 182 19.93 20.98 6.63
C THR A 182 18.75 20.82 5.70
N LEU A 183 18.42 21.90 5.01
CA LEU A 183 17.27 21.98 4.11
C LEU A 183 17.28 20.82 3.10
N PHE A 184 18.49 20.33 2.79
CA PHE A 184 18.72 19.13 2.00
C PHE A 184 17.89 17.91 2.39
N MET A 185 17.78 17.55 3.68
CA MET A 185 17.06 16.32 4.06
C MET A 185 15.57 16.39 3.70
N PHE A 186 14.95 17.54 3.93
CA PHE A 186 13.55 17.77 3.58
C PHE A 186 13.34 17.71 2.07
N PHE A 187 14.28 18.26 1.29
CA PHE A 187 14.24 18.23 -0.16
C PHE A 187 14.50 16.82 -0.72
N LEU A 188 15.52 16.12 -0.23
CA LEU A 188 15.95 14.82 -0.71
C LEU A 188 14.87 13.75 -0.57
N VAL A 189 14.06 13.80 0.50
CA VAL A 189 12.96 12.85 0.68
C VAL A 189 11.90 12.98 -0.41
N THR A 190 11.83 14.10 -1.14
CA THR A 190 10.94 14.22 -2.32
C THR A 190 11.41 13.38 -3.51
N PHE A 191 12.70 13.01 -3.58
CA PHE A 191 13.28 12.27 -4.69
C PHE A 191 12.66 10.88 -4.90
N PRO A 192 12.59 9.98 -3.89
CA PRO A 192 11.96 8.66 -4.08
C PRO A 192 10.53 8.75 -4.60
N PHE A 193 9.75 9.70 -4.09
CA PHE A 193 8.36 9.94 -4.48
C PHE A 193 8.24 10.32 -5.97
N GLN A 194 9.05 11.27 -6.42
CA GLN A 194 9.05 11.71 -7.81
C GLN A 194 9.67 10.67 -8.75
N PHE A 195 10.75 10.02 -8.32
CA PHE A 195 11.44 8.98 -9.08
C PHE A 195 10.56 7.74 -9.28
N ALA A 196 9.77 7.36 -8.28
CA ALA A 196 8.78 6.30 -8.41
C ALA A 196 7.79 6.58 -9.56
N SER A 197 7.33 7.82 -9.77
CA SER A 197 6.45 8.18 -10.90
C SER A 197 7.12 7.93 -12.25
N VAL A 198 8.42 8.24 -12.35
CA VAL A 198 9.22 8.02 -13.56
C VAL A 198 9.36 6.52 -13.82
N LEU A 199 9.75 5.75 -12.81
CA LEU A 199 9.93 4.30 -12.94
C LEU A 199 8.61 3.60 -13.31
N MET A 200 7.48 3.98 -12.70
CA MET A 200 6.16 3.43 -13.06
C MET A 200 5.80 3.75 -14.52
N THR A 201 6.17 4.94 -15.00
CA THR A 201 5.96 5.32 -16.40
C THR A 201 6.85 4.50 -17.33
N MET A 202 8.09 4.20 -16.93
CA MET A 202 8.99 3.33 -17.70
C MET A 202 8.47 1.89 -17.77
N VAL A 203 7.92 1.34 -16.68
CA VAL A 203 7.24 0.03 -16.69
C VAL A 203 6.05 0.04 -17.63
N ARG A 204 5.20 1.07 -17.55
CA ARG A 204 4.03 1.22 -18.44
C ARG A 204 4.44 1.24 -19.92
N LYS A 205 5.58 1.83 -20.24
CA LYS A 205 6.12 1.91 -21.61
C LYS A 205 6.91 0.68 -22.04
N GLY A 206 7.04 -0.33 -21.17
CA GLY A 206 7.84 -1.53 -21.46
C GLY A 206 9.35 -1.27 -21.51
N ILE A 207 9.83 -0.14 -20.97
CA ILE A 207 11.27 0.20 -20.96
C ILE A 207 12.00 -0.60 -19.88
N ILE A 208 11.36 -0.82 -18.73
CA ILE A 208 11.88 -1.63 -17.62
C ILE A 208 10.84 -2.64 -17.15
N SER A 209 11.31 -3.72 -16.55
CA SER A 209 10.44 -4.71 -15.89
C SER A 209 9.96 -4.23 -14.52
N THR A 210 8.96 -4.91 -13.96
CA THR A 210 8.51 -4.72 -12.57
C THR A 210 9.66 -4.94 -11.57
N ALA A 211 10.57 -5.87 -11.84
CA ALA A 211 11.76 -6.07 -11.01
C ALA A 211 12.70 -4.85 -11.06
N GLY A 212 12.96 -4.32 -12.27
CA GLY A 212 13.76 -3.11 -12.45
C GLY A 212 13.17 -1.89 -11.72
N TYR A 213 11.84 -1.78 -11.70
CA TYR A 213 11.14 -0.78 -10.90
C TYR A 213 11.46 -0.90 -9.40
N HIS A 214 11.34 -2.10 -8.82
CA HIS A 214 11.61 -2.30 -7.40
C HIS A 214 13.07 -2.04 -7.04
N ILE A 215 14.01 -2.43 -7.90
CA ILE A 215 15.44 -2.15 -7.73
C ILE A 215 15.69 -0.64 -7.72
N GLY A 216 15.22 0.08 -8.74
CA GLY A 216 15.40 1.53 -8.85
C GLY A 216 14.74 2.29 -7.69
N TYR A 217 13.54 1.88 -7.29
CA TYR A 217 12.84 2.55 -6.19
C TYR A 217 13.50 2.25 -4.84
N LEU A 218 13.92 0.99 -4.59
CA LEU A 218 14.67 0.64 -3.39
C LEU A 218 15.97 1.44 -3.30
N TRP A 219 16.71 1.54 -4.41
CA TRP A 219 17.90 2.39 -4.49
C TRP A 219 17.59 3.84 -4.13
N SER A 220 16.52 4.44 -4.67
CA SER A 220 16.16 5.82 -4.34
C SER A 220 15.84 6.03 -2.85
N LEU A 221 15.17 5.06 -2.22
CA LEU A 221 14.88 5.10 -0.78
C LEU A 221 16.17 4.95 0.05
N LEU A 222 17.10 4.10 -0.38
CA LEU A 222 18.41 3.93 0.26
C LEU A 222 19.27 5.20 0.14
N GLN A 223 19.14 5.98 -0.94
CA GLN A 223 19.86 7.25 -1.08
C GLN A 223 19.49 8.25 0.02
N VAL A 224 18.22 8.29 0.44
CA VAL A 224 17.80 9.14 1.57
C VAL A 224 18.55 8.76 2.84
N MET A 225 18.66 7.45 3.12
CA MET A 225 19.41 6.97 4.27
C MET A 225 20.90 7.26 4.14
N PHE A 226 21.52 6.94 3.01
CA PHE A 226 22.95 7.13 2.78
C PHE A 226 23.35 8.61 2.91
N CYS A 227 22.63 9.51 2.28
CA CYS A 227 22.86 10.94 2.43
C CYS A 227 22.62 11.42 3.86
N ALA A 228 21.61 10.88 4.57
CA ALA A 228 21.41 11.17 5.99
C ALA A 228 22.62 10.78 6.85
N MET A 229 23.28 9.66 6.55
CA MET A 229 24.52 9.24 7.23
C MET A 229 25.66 10.23 7.02
N LEU A 230 25.78 10.80 5.81
CA LEU A 230 26.87 11.72 5.47
C LEU A 230 26.72 13.08 6.16
N VAL A 231 25.49 13.52 6.42
CA VAL A 231 25.20 14.83 7.03
C VAL A 231 25.07 14.72 8.54
N ALA A 232 24.59 13.59 9.08
CA ALA A 232 24.38 13.40 10.51
C ALA A 232 24.85 12.02 11.00
N GLU A 233 25.97 11.98 11.72
CA GLU A 233 26.58 10.74 12.25
C GLU A 233 25.68 10.01 13.27
N SER A 234 24.81 10.72 13.98
CA SER A 234 23.95 10.19 15.06
C SER A 234 22.68 9.47 14.59
N PHE A 235 22.37 9.49 13.28
CA PHE A 235 21.05 9.14 12.77
C PHE A 235 20.74 7.64 12.78
N LEU A 236 21.70 6.74 13.00
CA LEU A 236 21.57 5.38 12.47
C LEU A 236 21.02 4.34 13.44
N PHE A 237 21.72 4.04 14.54
CA PHE A 237 21.33 2.82 15.27
C PHE A 237 20.03 3.00 16.06
N GLY A 238 19.88 4.12 16.78
CA GLY A 238 18.68 4.42 17.56
C GLY A 238 17.42 4.63 16.72
N ALA A 239 17.53 5.30 15.56
CA ALA A 239 16.37 5.55 14.69
C ALA A 239 15.85 4.26 14.03
N TRP A 240 16.74 3.33 13.67
CA TRP A 240 16.35 2.03 13.14
C TRP A 240 15.52 1.22 14.14
N PHE A 241 15.95 1.15 15.40
CA PHE A 241 15.15 0.51 16.46
C PHE A 241 13.80 1.19 16.64
N LEU A 242 13.78 2.52 16.60
CA LEU A 242 12.54 3.29 16.69
C LEU A 242 11.56 2.93 15.56
N TRP A 243 12.01 2.89 14.30
CA TRP A 243 11.13 2.58 13.17
C TRP A 243 10.67 1.12 13.18
N VAL A 244 11.52 0.18 13.60
CA VAL A 244 11.13 -1.21 13.81
C VAL A 244 10.11 -1.32 14.94
N PHE A 245 10.29 -0.58 16.03
CA PHE A 245 9.33 -0.55 17.13
C PHE A 245 7.99 0.04 16.68
N ILE A 246 7.99 1.17 15.97
CA ILE A 246 6.78 1.75 15.37
C ILE A 246 6.10 0.75 14.43
N TYR A 247 6.86 0.00 13.63
CA TYR A 247 6.32 -1.07 12.80
C TYR A 247 5.59 -2.14 13.60
N LEU A 248 6.17 -2.58 14.73
CA LEU A 248 5.55 -3.53 15.64
C LEU A 248 4.28 -2.96 16.28
N LEU A 249 4.29 -1.70 16.73
CA LEU A 249 3.10 -1.03 17.27
C LEU A 249 1.98 -0.94 16.23
N ARG A 250 2.31 -0.57 14.98
CA ARG A 250 1.36 -0.53 13.86
C ARG A 250 0.82 -1.93 13.54
N ARG A 251 1.62 -2.98 13.68
CA ARG A 251 1.16 -4.37 13.54
C ARG A 251 0.27 -4.83 14.69
N ALA A 252 0.54 -4.37 15.91
CA ALA A 252 -0.26 -4.63 17.10
C ALA A 252 -1.60 -3.85 17.10
N GLY A 253 -1.83 -2.98 16.11
CA GLY A 253 -3.11 -2.29 15.92
C GLY A 253 -3.13 -0.84 16.43
N ILE A 254 -2.01 -0.30 16.90
CA ILE A 254 -1.96 1.12 17.32
C ILE A 254 -2.20 2.03 16.12
N ASN A 255 -3.08 3.01 16.29
CA ASN A 255 -3.39 3.98 15.25
C ASN A 255 -2.17 4.86 14.89
N LYS A 256 -1.97 5.16 13.60
CA LYS A 256 -0.94 6.06 13.07
C LYS A 256 -1.01 7.44 13.72
N TYR A 257 -2.21 7.96 14.02
CA TYR A 257 -2.37 9.23 14.71
C TYR A 257 -1.79 9.14 16.12
N GLY A 258 -2.13 8.11 16.89
CA GLY A 258 -1.56 7.91 18.23
C GLY A 258 -0.05 7.70 18.20
N VAL A 259 0.49 7.03 17.18
CA VAL A 259 1.94 6.88 16.98
C VAL A 259 2.63 8.22 16.77
N TRP A 260 2.11 9.07 15.89
CA TRP A 260 2.80 10.31 15.54
C TRP A 260 2.53 11.44 16.53
N LEU A 261 1.30 11.56 17.05
CA LEU A 261 0.95 12.56 18.05
C LEU A 261 1.77 12.42 19.34
N SER A 262 2.24 11.22 19.69
CA SER A 262 3.11 11.05 20.86
C SER A 262 4.44 11.80 20.74
N PHE A 263 5.05 11.77 19.54
CA PHE A 263 6.29 12.49 19.27
C PHE A 263 6.06 14.00 19.20
N MET A 264 4.98 14.43 18.53
CA MET A 264 4.61 15.84 18.41
C MET A 264 4.34 16.46 19.79
N ALA A 265 3.50 15.79 20.60
CA ALA A 265 3.15 16.26 21.94
C ALA A 265 4.41 16.36 22.84
N SER A 266 5.30 15.38 22.78
CA SER A 266 6.57 15.41 23.52
C SER A 266 7.48 16.57 23.08
N GLY A 267 7.61 16.78 21.76
CA GLY A 267 8.38 17.90 21.19
C GLY A 267 7.81 19.28 21.53
N ILE A 268 6.49 19.44 21.49
CA ILE A 268 5.81 20.70 21.82
C ILE A 268 5.90 20.99 23.32
N LEU A 269 5.61 20.01 24.18
CA LEU A 269 5.60 20.18 25.63
C LEU A 269 7.00 20.49 26.18
N SER A 270 8.03 19.80 25.69
CA SER A 270 9.41 20.06 26.08
C SER A 270 9.87 21.50 25.80
N ARG A 271 9.30 22.14 24.78
CA ARG A 271 9.60 23.53 24.40
C ARG A 271 8.66 24.57 25.00
N ALA A 272 7.42 24.20 25.27
CA ALA A 272 6.46 25.07 25.93
C ALA A 272 6.77 25.24 27.43
N ALA A 273 7.35 24.24 28.08
CA ALA A 273 7.65 24.24 29.51
C ALA A 273 9.11 23.80 29.82
N PRO A 274 10.14 24.51 29.30
CA PRO A 274 11.52 24.04 29.37
C PRO A 274 12.03 23.88 30.81
N LEU A 275 11.63 24.77 31.73
CA LEU A 275 12.01 24.69 33.15
C LEU A 275 11.46 23.44 33.83
N TRP A 276 10.21 23.07 33.51
CA TRP A 276 9.59 21.87 34.08
C TRP A 276 10.29 20.62 33.57
N PHE A 277 10.58 20.54 32.27
CA PHE A 277 11.31 19.42 31.69
C PHE A 277 12.78 19.34 32.13
N ALA A 278 13.42 20.47 32.43
CA ALA A 278 14.75 20.49 33.05
C ALA A 278 14.73 19.86 34.45
N SER A 279 13.67 20.12 35.24
CA SER A 279 13.48 19.50 36.56
C SER A 279 13.00 18.04 36.52
N HIS A 280 12.44 17.58 35.39
CA HIS A 280 11.92 16.22 35.20
C HIS A 280 12.42 15.61 33.87
N PRO A 281 13.73 15.33 33.75
CA PRO A 281 14.32 14.89 32.48
C PRO A 281 13.80 13.52 32.00
N GLY A 282 13.19 12.72 32.89
CA GLY A 282 12.57 11.44 32.55
C GLY A 282 11.21 11.55 31.87
N THR A 283 10.49 12.67 31.99
CA THR A 283 9.11 12.77 31.50
C THR A 283 8.96 12.57 29.99
N PRO A 284 9.82 13.13 29.10
CA PRO A 284 9.71 12.89 27.66
C PRO A 284 9.76 11.40 27.29
N MET A 285 10.55 10.61 28.04
CA MET A 285 10.70 9.17 27.82
C MET A 285 9.44 8.38 28.18
N TRP A 286 8.68 8.83 29.19
CA TRP A 286 7.43 8.19 29.61
C TRP A 286 6.21 8.69 28.84
N LEU A 287 6.22 9.95 28.41
CA LEU A 287 5.09 10.55 27.69
C LEU A 287 4.76 9.81 26.38
N ILE A 288 5.78 9.44 25.62
CA ILE A 288 5.61 8.73 24.35
C ILE A 288 4.91 7.36 24.55
N PRO A 289 5.44 6.42 25.38
CA PRO A 289 4.79 5.15 25.62
C PRO A 289 3.45 5.28 26.34
N SER A 290 3.25 6.29 27.21
CA SER A 290 1.94 6.56 27.83
C SER A 290 0.88 6.93 26.79
N ILE A 291 1.20 7.76 25.79
CA ILE A 291 0.28 8.10 24.70
C ILE A 291 -0.01 6.87 23.82
N TRP A 292 0.99 6.02 23.57
CA TRP A 292 0.77 4.76 22.85
C TRP A 292 -0.11 3.78 23.62
N ALA A 293 0.11 3.63 24.92
CA ALA A 293 -0.72 2.80 25.79
C ALA A 293 -2.16 3.32 25.83
N LEU A 294 -2.35 4.62 26.01
CA LEU A 294 -3.66 5.26 25.95
C LEU A 294 -4.33 5.05 24.59
N SER A 295 -3.61 5.24 23.48
CA SER A 295 -4.10 4.97 22.12
C SER A 295 -4.53 3.52 21.94
N GLY A 296 -3.77 2.57 22.48
CA GLY A 296 -4.11 1.15 22.50
C GLY A 296 -5.35 0.84 23.33
N VAL A 297 -5.45 1.41 24.54
CA VAL A 297 -6.60 1.26 25.44
C VAL A 297 -7.85 1.86 24.80
N LEU A 298 -7.77 3.06 24.22
CA LEU A 298 -8.89 3.67 23.51
C LEU A 298 -9.30 2.81 22.30
N ALA A 299 -8.35 2.30 21.52
CA ALA A 299 -8.66 1.40 20.41
C ALA A 299 -9.35 0.09 20.87
N TRP A 300 -8.97 -0.42 22.05
CA TRP A 300 -9.58 -1.59 22.67
C TRP A 300 -10.97 -1.30 23.23
N LEU A 301 -11.13 -0.22 24.02
CA LEU A 301 -12.40 0.20 24.64
C LEU A 301 -13.48 0.55 23.61
N PHE A 302 -13.09 1.18 22.50
CA PHE A 302 -14.00 1.48 21.40
C PHE A 302 -14.12 0.32 20.39
N ASN A 303 -13.83 -0.91 20.84
CA ASN A 303 -14.25 -2.18 20.24
C ASN A 303 -13.69 -2.47 18.84
N GLY A 304 -12.36 -2.43 18.66
CA GLY A 304 -11.67 -3.03 17.50
C GLY A 304 -11.96 -2.40 16.12
N GLY A 305 -12.80 -1.37 16.07
CA GLY A 305 -13.12 -0.61 14.87
C GLY A 305 -13.67 0.74 15.27
N ARG A 306 -13.14 1.81 14.64
CA ARG A 306 -13.62 3.21 14.69
C ARG A 306 -12.92 4.16 15.67
N VAL A 307 -11.59 4.26 15.56
CA VAL A 307 -10.92 5.56 15.77
C VAL A 307 -9.96 5.88 14.60
N LEU A 308 -10.32 5.55 13.35
CA LEU A 308 -9.64 5.92 12.06
C LEU A 308 -8.71 4.87 11.40
N GLU A 309 -9.20 3.65 11.11
CA GLU A 309 -9.00 2.90 9.84
C GLU A 309 -9.67 1.51 9.98
N THR A 310 -10.79 1.24 9.30
CA THR A 310 -11.36 -0.12 9.20
C THR A 310 -10.70 -0.87 8.04
N ARG A 311 -9.66 -1.67 8.33
CA ARG A 311 -9.11 -2.61 7.34
C ARG A 311 -9.53 -4.04 7.67
N THR A 312 -10.58 -4.53 7.03
CA THR A 312 -10.84 -5.96 6.90
C THR A 312 -9.76 -6.55 6.00
N ARG A 313 -8.97 -7.49 6.51
CA ARG A 313 -7.84 -8.09 5.77
C ARG A 313 -8.36 -9.18 4.85
N ARG A 314 -7.95 -9.16 3.58
CA ARG A 314 -8.24 -10.24 2.61
C ARG A 314 -7.15 -11.32 2.69
N TYR A 315 -7.57 -12.59 2.76
CA TYR A 315 -6.61 -13.71 2.77
C TYR A 315 -6.20 -14.14 1.35
N LEU A 316 -7.14 -14.11 0.40
CA LEU A 316 -6.93 -14.54 -0.97
C LEU A 316 -6.09 -13.53 -1.78
N GLU A 317 -5.18 -14.07 -2.59
CA GLU A 317 -4.35 -13.33 -3.54
C GLU A 317 -4.31 -14.06 -4.90
N SER A 318 -3.73 -13.45 -5.94
CA SER A 318 -3.58 -14.07 -7.26
C SER A 318 -2.82 -15.40 -7.22
N ARG A 319 -1.97 -15.60 -6.20
CA ARG A 319 -1.26 -16.85 -5.94
C ARG A 319 -2.18 -17.84 -5.21
N PRO A 320 -2.20 -19.13 -5.61
CA PRO A 320 -2.98 -20.15 -4.89
C PRO A 320 -2.50 -20.31 -3.45
N LYS A 321 -3.46 -20.32 -2.51
CA LYS A 321 -3.25 -20.58 -1.08
C LYS A 321 -4.10 -21.77 -0.65
N PRO A 322 -3.61 -22.62 0.25
CA PRO A 322 -4.39 -23.75 0.76
C PRO A 322 -5.49 -23.22 1.69
N LEU A 323 -6.71 -23.72 1.51
CA LEU A 323 -7.86 -23.50 2.40
C LEU A 323 -8.46 -24.84 2.79
N GLU A 324 -8.76 -24.98 4.07
CA GLU A 324 -9.35 -26.19 4.63
C GLU A 324 -10.86 -26.25 4.34
N LEU A 325 -11.33 -27.41 3.88
CA LEU A 325 -12.75 -27.71 3.75
C LEU A 325 -13.32 -28.09 5.12
N VAL A 326 -14.09 -27.19 5.73
CA VAL A 326 -14.63 -27.36 7.09
C VAL A 326 -16.10 -27.79 7.11
N HIS A 327 -16.82 -27.64 6.00
CA HIS A 327 -18.18 -28.16 5.88
C HIS A 327 -18.46 -28.64 4.45
N ARG A 328 -19.22 -29.72 4.36
CA ARG A 328 -19.63 -30.39 3.14
C ARG A 328 -21.02 -30.97 3.32
N GLU A 329 -21.93 -30.64 2.42
CA GLU A 329 -23.31 -31.13 2.44
C GLU A 329 -23.79 -31.42 1.02
N ARG A 330 -24.38 -32.59 0.78
CA ARG A 330 -25.01 -32.90 -0.51
C ARG A 330 -26.46 -32.42 -0.45
N ILE A 331 -26.77 -31.37 -1.21
CA ILE A 331 -28.08 -30.73 -1.24
C ILE A 331 -29.07 -31.61 -2.01
N ASN A 332 -28.63 -32.17 -3.14
CA ASN A 332 -29.38 -33.12 -3.94
C ASN A 332 -28.45 -33.98 -4.78
N ASP A 333 -29.01 -34.80 -5.67
CA ASP A 333 -28.27 -35.73 -6.53
C ASP A 333 -27.18 -35.06 -7.39
N SER A 334 -27.25 -33.75 -7.63
CA SER A 334 -26.28 -33.04 -8.46
C SER A 334 -25.63 -31.82 -7.79
N LEU A 335 -26.05 -31.40 -6.60
CA LEU A 335 -25.55 -30.20 -5.93
C LEU A 335 -24.89 -30.53 -4.60
N VAL A 336 -23.71 -29.95 -4.39
CA VAL A 336 -22.93 -30.06 -3.15
C VAL A 336 -22.56 -28.67 -2.66
N TRP A 337 -22.82 -28.39 -1.38
CA TRP A 337 -22.33 -27.23 -0.67
C TRP A 337 -20.98 -27.54 -0.03
N LEU A 338 -19.99 -26.69 -0.29
CA LEU A 338 -18.67 -26.73 0.31
C LEU A 338 -18.36 -25.41 1.00
N ARG A 339 -17.83 -25.47 2.24
CA ARG A 339 -17.36 -24.30 2.98
C ARG A 339 -15.87 -24.39 3.27
N PHE A 340 -15.13 -23.39 2.84
CA PHE A 340 -13.70 -23.27 3.10
C PHE A 340 -13.43 -22.19 4.16
N GLN A 341 -12.77 -22.57 5.24
CA GLN A 341 -12.44 -21.68 6.35
C GLN A 341 -11.32 -20.73 5.97
N LEU A 342 -11.50 -19.43 6.21
CA LEU A 342 -10.39 -18.47 6.16
C LEU A 342 -9.72 -18.40 7.54
N PRO A 343 -8.41 -18.09 7.61
CA PRO A 343 -7.74 -17.89 8.89
C PRO A 343 -8.39 -16.76 9.70
N SER A 344 -8.26 -16.85 11.03
CA SER A 344 -8.84 -15.86 11.94
C SER A 344 -8.41 -14.42 11.59
N GLY A 345 -9.36 -13.50 11.60
CA GLY A 345 -9.16 -12.09 11.26
C GLY A 345 -9.16 -11.76 9.76
N PHE A 346 -9.46 -12.72 8.90
CA PHE A 346 -9.63 -12.51 7.46
C PHE A 346 -11.09 -12.70 7.01
N ALA A 347 -11.46 -11.96 5.97
CA ALA A 347 -12.74 -12.12 5.27
C ALA A 347 -12.51 -12.51 3.79
N THR A 348 -13.56 -12.96 3.11
CA THR A 348 -13.50 -13.32 1.67
C THR A 348 -12.99 -12.13 0.86
N GLY A 349 -13.49 -10.94 1.21
CA GLY A 349 -13.18 -9.66 0.61
C GLY A 349 -13.61 -9.56 -0.84
N LEU A 350 -14.26 -10.55 -1.45
CA LEU A 350 -14.55 -10.56 -2.89
C LEU A 350 -15.55 -9.48 -3.26
N THR A 351 -15.17 -8.60 -4.19
CA THR A 351 -16.08 -7.58 -4.68
C THR A 351 -17.08 -8.21 -5.65
N PRO A 352 -18.37 -7.86 -5.62
CA PRO A 352 -19.35 -8.40 -6.56
C PRO A 352 -18.89 -8.30 -8.02
N GLY A 353 -19.06 -9.38 -8.79
CA GLY A 353 -18.50 -9.54 -10.14
C GLY A 353 -17.11 -10.21 -10.19
N GLN A 354 -16.43 -10.31 -9.04
CA GLN A 354 -15.22 -11.11 -8.92
C GLN A 354 -15.54 -12.57 -8.58
N HIS A 355 -14.60 -13.45 -8.88
CA HIS A 355 -14.64 -14.87 -8.57
C HIS A 355 -13.27 -15.34 -8.08
N VAL A 356 -13.20 -16.58 -7.60
CA VAL A 356 -11.94 -17.26 -7.29
C VAL A 356 -11.67 -18.35 -8.29
N ARG A 357 -10.42 -18.81 -8.36
CA ARG A 357 -10.06 -20.04 -9.05
C ARG A 357 -9.70 -21.10 -8.02
N ILE A 358 -10.35 -22.24 -8.10
CA ILE A 358 -9.97 -23.42 -7.34
C ILE A 358 -9.09 -24.29 -8.22
N HIS A 359 -7.95 -24.70 -7.66
CA HIS A 359 -6.92 -25.48 -8.33
C HIS A 359 -7.10 -26.95 -7.94
N CYS A 360 -7.29 -27.80 -8.93
CA CYS A 360 -7.61 -29.22 -8.76
C CYS A 360 -6.65 -30.10 -9.57
N PRO A 361 -6.35 -31.33 -9.12
CA PRO A 361 -5.60 -32.30 -9.92
C PRO A 361 -6.23 -32.51 -11.30
N ASN A 362 -5.41 -32.77 -12.32
CA ASN A 362 -5.88 -33.07 -13.66
C ASN A 362 -6.04 -34.59 -13.88
N PRO A 363 -7.27 -35.15 -13.82
CA PRO A 363 -7.49 -36.57 -14.08
C PRO A 363 -7.30 -36.96 -15.55
N SER A 364 -7.21 -35.97 -16.46
CA SER A 364 -7.08 -36.20 -17.90
C SER A 364 -5.65 -36.08 -18.42
N LYS A 365 -4.67 -35.89 -17.53
CA LYS A 365 -3.26 -35.75 -17.91
C LYS A 365 -2.82 -37.01 -18.68
N GLY A 366 -2.19 -36.81 -19.83
CA GLY A 366 -1.70 -37.89 -20.70
C GLY A 366 -2.77 -38.59 -21.53
N LEU A 367 -4.05 -38.23 -21.41
CA LEU A 367 -5.11 -38.75 -22.28
C LEU A 367 -5.21 -37.90 -23.53
N ALA A 368 -5.18 -38.54 -24.70
CA ALA A 368 -5.35 -37.86 -26.00
C ALA A 368 -6.75 -37.27 -26.18
N THR A 369 -7.77 -37.90 -25.57
CA THR A 369 -9.16 -37.49 -25.66
C THR A 369 -9.81 -37.41 -24.28
N TRP A 370 -10.87 -36.61 -24.17
CA TRP A 370 -11.74 -36.54 -23.01
C TRP A 370 -13.16 -36.20 -23.46
N ASN A 371 -14.14 -36.99 -23.00
CA ASN A 371 -15.52 -36.93 -23.52
C ASN A 371 -15.55 -36.99 -25.06
N ASP A 372 -14.81 -37.96 -25.62
CA ASP A 372 -14.72 -38.25 -27.06
C ASP A 372 -14.28 -37.08 -27.93
N ARG A 373 -13.62 -36.09 -27.32
CA ARG A 373 -13.08 -34.90 -27.99
C ARG A 373 -11.58 -34.76 -27.71
N PRO A 374 -10.82 -34.09 -28.59
CA PRO A 374 -9.41 -33.80 -28.35
C PRO A 374 -9.19 -33.13 -26.98
N ASN A 375 -8.26 -33.66 -26.20
CA ASN A 375 -7.97 -33.14 -24.87
C ASN A 375 -7.03 -31.93 -24.95
N LEU A 376 -7.59 -30.72 -24.81
CA LEU A 376 -6.80 -29.48 -24.80
C LEU A 376 -6.03 -29.24 -23.49
N GLU A 377 -6.25 -30.06 -22.46
CA GLU A 377 -5.55 -29.97 -21.18
C GLU A 377 -4.89 -31.33 -20.85
N ASP A 378 -4.19 -31.94 -21.82
CA ASP A 378 -3.47 -33.22 -21.68
C ASP A 378 -2.13 -33.10 -20.93
N SER A 379 -1.48 -31.94 -21.01
CA SER A 379 -0.18 -31.65 -20.40
C SER A 379 -0.21 -31.21 -18.92
N PRO A 380 -1.07 -30.28 -18.47
CA PRO A 380 -0.94 -29.67 -17.14
C PRO A 380 -1.26 -30.65 -16.00
N GLU A 381 -0.50 -30.58 -14.91
CA GLU A 381 -0.75 -31.42 -13.72
C GLU A 381 -1.96 -30.95 -12.90
N CYS A 382 -2.20 -29.64 -12.93
CA CYS A 382 -3.23 -28.99 -12.15
C CYS A 382 -4.09 -28.14 -13.06
N LEU A 383 -5.41 -28.30 -12.94
CA LEU A 383 -6.40 -27.48 -13.62
C LEU A 383 -6.87 -26.38 -12.69
N SER A 384 -7.19 -25.23 -13.26
CA SER A 384 -7.88 -24.17 -12.51
C SER A 384 -9.27 -23.95 -13.07
N ARG A 385 -10.25 -23.79 -12.18
CA ARG A 385 -11.65 -23.54 -12.54
C ARG A 385 -12.19 -22.36 -11.73
N SER A 386 -12.90 -21.48 -12.43
CA SER A 386 -13.51 -20.29 -11.83
C SER A 386 -14.80 -20.64 -11.10
N TYR A 387 -14.94 -20.17 -9.86
CA TYR A 387 -16.14 -20.29 -9.05
C TYR A 387 -16.43 -18.96 -8.35
N THR A 388 -17.67 -18.50 -8.44
CA THR A 388 -18.15 -17.40 -7.61
C THR A 388 -18.75 -17.99 -6.33
N PRO A 389 -18.22 -17.65 -5.15
CA PRO A 389 -18.80 -18.11 -3.89
C PRO A 389 -20.13 -17.41 -3.63
N VAL A 390 -21.01 -18.08 -2.89
CA VAL A 390 -22.31 -17.56 -2.44
C VAL A 390 -22.22 -16.85 -1.08
N SER A 391 -21.04 -16.85 -0.45
CA SER A 391 -20.76 -16.15 0.82
C SER A 391 -20.62 -14.65 0.60
N ALA A 392 -21.04 -13.86 1.58
CA ALA A 392 -20.91 -12.40 1.56
C ALA A 392 -19.43 -11.92 1.54
N PRO A 393 -19.14 -10.70 1.04
CA PRO A 393 -17.79 -10.14 0.99
C PRO A 393 -17.09 -10.03 2.36
N ASP A 394 -17.85 -9.92 3.45
CA ASP A 394 -17.36 -9.81 4.82
C ASP A 394 -17.37 -11.16 5.58
N ALA A 395 -17.79 -12.25 4.92
CA ALA A 395 -17.85 -13.56 5.56
C ALA A 395 -16.44 -14.08 5.91
N PRO A 396 -16.29 -14.80 7.05
CA PRO A 396 -15.03 -15.42 7.48
C PRO A 396 -14.74 -16.76 6.77
N ALA A 397 -15.57 -17.17 5.81
CA ALA A 397 -15.44 -18.40 5.06
C ALA A 397 -15.96 -18.23 3.63
N LEU A 398 -15.48 -19.05 2.70
CA LEU A 398 -15.99 -19.11 1.33
C LEU A 398 -16.99 -20.26 1.21
N ASP A 399 -18.22 -19.93 0.85
CA ASP A 399 -19.26 -20.93 0.56
C ASP A 399 -19.41 -21.12 -0.94
N PHE A 400 -19.39 -22.37 -1.42
CA PHE A 400 -19.61 -22.71 -2.82
C PHE A 400 -20.73 -23.73 -2.96
N ILE A 401 -21.62 -23.47 -3.92
CA ILE A 401 -22.58 -24.46 -4.42
C ILE A 401 -22.02 -25.02 -5.73
N ILE A 402 -21.62 -26.28 -5.70
CA ILE A 402 -20.98 -26.97 -6.83
C ILE A 402 -21.99 -27.92 -7.45
N ARG A 403 -22.15 -27.84 -8.78
CA ARG A 403 -22.86 -28.87 -9.55
C ARG A 403 -21.90 -30.00 -9.90
N ASP A 404 -22.19 -31.21 -9.45
CA ASP A 404 -21.50 -32.43 -9.86
C ASP A 404 -21.96 -32.85 -11.24
N TYR A 405 -21.05 -32.73 -12.21
CA TYR A 405 -21.24 -33.27 -13.55
C TYR A 405 -20.75 -34.72 -13.58
N GLU A 406 -21.63 -35.64 -13.22
CA GLU A 406 -21.38 -37.08 -13.27
C GLU A 406 -21.17 -37.57 -14.73
N PRO A 407 -20.42 -38.67 -14.93
CA PRO A 407 -20.33 -39.36 -16.20
C PRO A 407 -21.69 -39.64 -16.82
N CYS A 408 -21.94 -39.13 -18.02
CA CYS A 408 -23.18 -39.35 -18.74
C CYS A 408 -22.89 -39.61 -20.23
N PRO A 409 -22.58 -40.87 -20.61
CA PRO A 409 -22.33 -41.23 -22.00
C PRO A 409 -23.49 -40.86 -22.94
N ALA A 410 -24.74 -41.00 -22.48
CA ALA A 410 -25.94 -40.68 -23.25
C ALA A 410 -26.02 -39.21 -23.70
N LEU A 411 -25.41 -38.28 -22.94
CA LEU A 411 -25.35 -36.86 -23.28
C LEU A 411 -24.03 -36.45 -23.95
N GLY A 412 -23.17 -37.41 -24.31
CA GLY A 412 -21.86 -37.17 -24.90
C GLY A 412 -20.80 -36.73 -23.89
N PHE A 413 -20.99 -37.03 -22.60
CA PHE A 413 -20.04 -36.72 -21.53
C PHE A 413 -19.65 -37.97 -20.73
N PRO A 414 -19.09 -39.03 -21.37
CA PRO A 414 -18.81 -40.31 -20.71
C PRO A 414 -17.83 -40.27 -19.54
N HIS A 415 -17.04 -39.20 -19.41
CA HIS A 415 -16.10 -39.00 -18.29
C HIS A 415 -16.56 -37.90 -17.32
N GLY A 416 -17.65 -37.18 -17.62
CA GLY A 416 -18.18 -36.10 -16.80
C GLY A 416 -17.25 -34.86 -16.72
N GLY A 417 -17.40 -34.10 -15.63
CA GLY A 417 -16.65 -32.86 -15.38
C GLY A 417 -15.42 -33.06 -14.49
N ARG A 418 -14.25 -32.59 -14.96
CA ARG A 418 -12.96 -32.74 -14.24
C ARG A 418 -12.94 -32.04 -12.88
N GLY A 419 -13.20 -30.74 -12.87
CA GLY A 419 -13.14 -29.91 -11.66
C GLY A 419 -14.29 -30.19 -10.69
N SER A 420 -15.49 -30.45 -11.21
CA SER A 420 -16.63 -30.83 -10.39
C SER A 420 -16.43 -32.19 -9.74
N ALA A 421 -15.85 -33.19 -10.45
CA ALA A 421 -15.53 -34.49 -9.87
C ALA A 421 -14.58 -34.36 -8.67
N PHE A 422 -13.52 -33.56 -8.80
CA PHE A 422 -12.61 -33.31 -7.69
C PHE A 422 -13.32 -32.69 -6.48
N LEU A 423 -14.05 -31.59 -6.68
CA LEU A 423 -14.70 -30.88 -5.57
C LEU A 423 -15.86 -31.66 -4.95
N ALA A 424 -16.71 -32.25 -5.79
CA ALA A 424 -17.93 -32.91 -5.37
C ALA A 424 -17.70 -34.37 -4.94
N ARG A 425 -16.65 -35.06 -5.36
CA ARG A 425 -16.47 -36.50 -5.06
C ARG A 425 -15.14 -36.85 -4.40
N THR A 426 -14.04 -36.18 -4.77
CA THR A 426 -12.70 -36.54 -4.26
C THR A 426 -12.30 -35.76 -3.00
N LEU A 427 -12.65 -34.47 -2.92
CA LEU A 427 -12.24 -33.61 -1.83
C LEU A 427 -12.97 -33.96 -0.52
N ALA A 428 -12.21 -34.44 0.48
CA ALA A 428 -12.72 -34.87 1.77
C ALA A 428 -12.74 -33.73 2.81
N LEU A 429 -13.63 -33.84 3.79
CA LEU A 429 -13.69 -32.91 4.93
C LEU A 429 -12.35 -32.90 5.68
N GLY A 430 -11.90 -31.71 6.13
CA GLY A 430 -10.61 -31.51 6.79
C GLY A 430 -9.39 -31.47 5.84
N THR A 431 -9.60 -31.68 4.53
CA THR A 431 -8.52 -31.56 3.54
C THR A 431 -8.44 -30.17 2.94
N HIS A 432 -7.34 -29.87 2.26
CA HIS A 432 -7.08 -28.54 1.70
C HIS A 432 -7.29 -28.52 0.19
N ALA A 433 -7.93 -27.45 -0.30
CA ALA A 433 -7.90 -27.07 -1.71
C ALA A 433 -7.12 -25.78 -1.90
N HIS A 434 -6.40 -25.66 -3.03
CA HIS A 434 -5.70 -24.43 -3.35
C HIS A 434 -6.63 -23.44 -4.05
N VAL A 435 -6.77 -22.24 -3.51
CA VAL A 435 -7.67 -21.20 -4.00
C VAL A 435 -6.88 -19.94 -4.31
N SER A 436 -7.11 -19.32 -5.46
CA SER A 436 -6.56 -18.01 -5.80
C SER A 436 -7.63 -17.02 -6.22
N GLY A 437 -7.43 -15.74 -5.92
CA GLY A 437 -8.37 -14.67 -6.25
C GLY A 437 -8.03 -13.37 -5.52
N PRO A 438 -8.77 -12.29 -5.78
CA PRO A 438 -9.89 -12.20 -6.72
C PRO A 438 -9.46 -12.26 -8.20
N HIS A 439 -10.35 -12.76 -9.05
CA HIS A 439 -10.26 -12.70 -10.51
C HIS A 439 -11.55 -12.08 -11.06
N GLY A 440 -11.49 -11.45 -12.24
CA GLY A 440 -12.67 -10.91 -12.91
C GLY A 440 -12.42 -9.51 -13.48
N HIS A 441 -12.92 -9.29 -14.70
CA HIS A 441 -12.81 -7.99 -15.41
C HIS A 441 -14.10 -7.18 -15.36
N LYS A 442 -15.12 -7.69 -14.66
CA LYS A 442 -16.40 -7.04 -14.42
C LYS A 442 -16.58 -6.94 -12.92
N VAL A 443 -16.63 -5.73 -12.39
CA VAL A 443 -16.73 -5.51 -10.94
C VAL A 443 -17.84 -4.51 -10.68
N TYR A 444 -18.71 -4.81 -9.73
CA TYR A 444 -19.76 -3.91 -9.28
C TYR A 444 -19.32 -3.19 -8.01
N HIS A 445 -19.27 -1.86 -8.07
CA HIS A 445 -18.76 -0.99 -7.02
C HIS A 445 -19.87 -0.35 -6.16
N GLY A 446 -21.14 -0.74 -6.36
CA GLY A 446 -22.30 -0.12 -5.71
C GLY A 446 -22.94 1.00 -6.55
N ASP A 447 -24.15 1.43 -6.19
CA ASP A 447 -24.89 2.56 -6.78
C ASP A 447 -24.99 2.56 -8.32
N GLY A 448 -25.09 1.36 -8.91
CA GLY A 448 -25.14 1.19 -10.37
C GLY A 448 -23.78 1.31 -11.07
N MET A 449 -22.66 1.42 -10.36
CA MET A 449 -21.34 1.57 -10.95
C MET A 449 -20.70 0.21 -11.24
N PHE A 450 -20.42 -0.05 -12.52
CA PHE A 450 -19.75 -1.26 -12.99
C PHE A 450 -18.42 -0.91 -13.67
N LEU A 451 -17.34 -1.57 -13.28
CA LEU A 451 -16.14 -1.68 -14.10
C LEU A 451 -16.40 -2.75 -15.16
N VAL A 452 -16.25 -2.42 -16.45
CA VAL A 452 -16.31 -3.38 -17.57
C VAL A 452 -15.05 -3.21 -18.41
N GLY A 453 -14.14 -4.17 -18.30
CA GLY A 453 -12.81 -4.04 -18.89
C GLY A 453 -11.98 -3.00 -18.12
N SER A 454 -11.65 -1.89 -18.76
CA SER A 454 -10.92 -0.76 -18.13
C SER A 454 -11.79 0.46 -17.83
N ALA A 455 -13.07 0.44 -18.22
CA ALA A 455 -13.97 1.58 -18.09
C ALA A 455 -15.00 1.37 -16.98
N VAL A 456 -15.15 2.37 -16.11
CA VAL A 456 -16.24 2.42 -15.12
C VAL A 456 -17.46 3.08 -15.77
N ARG A 457 -18.61 2.43 -15.69
CA ARG A 457 -19.88 2.87 -16.26
C ARG A 457 -20.96 2.87 -15.19
N ARG A 458 -21.78 3.92 -15.17
CA ARG A 458 -23.00 3.94 -14.36
C ARG A 458 -24.14 3.33 -15.16
N VAL A 459 -24.81 2.36 -14.57
CA VAL A 459 -25.88 1.56 -15.16
C VAL A 459 -27.11 1.69 -14.26
N ARG A 460 -28.26 2.01 -14.86
CA ARG A 460 -29.54 2.13 -14.13
C ARG A 460 -30.38 0.84 -14.16
N ARG A 461 -30.14 -0.02 -15.14
CA ARG A 461 -30.86 -1.28 -15.34
C ARG A 461 -29.86 -2.37 -15.69
N CYS A 462 -29.84 -3.45 -14.92
CA CYS A 462 -29.04 -4.63 -15.19
C CYS A 462 -29.98 -5.75 -15.65
N ALA A 463 -29.65 -6.41 -16.76
CA ALA A 463 -30.34 -7.60 -17.20
C ALA A 463 -29.35 -8.76 -17.14
N ALA A 464 -29.76 -9.86 -16.52
CA ALA A 464 -28.97 -11.07 -16.40
C ALA A 464 -29.65 -12.19 -17.17
N LEU A 465 -28.93 -12.79 -18.12
CA LEU A 465 -29.31 -14.04 -18.77
C LEU A 465 -28.36 -15.12 -18.24
N VAL A 466 -28.90 -16.05 -17.47
CA VAL A 466 -28.13 -17.09 -16.79
C VAL A 466 -28.63 -18.48 -17.17
N GLY A 467 -27.71 -19.43 -17.20
CA GLY A 467 -28.01 -20.84 -17.41
C GLY A 467 -27.14 -21.72 -16.49
N GLY A 468 -27.77 -22.68 -15.82
CA GLY A 468 -27.09 -23.63 -14.95
C GLY A 468 -26.24 -22.98 -13.86
N SER A 469 -24.99 -23.42 -13.71
CA SER A 469 -24.05 -22.89 -12.71
C SER A 469 -23.63 -21.44 -12.95
N GLY A 470 -23.97 -20.85 -14.10
CA GLY A 470 -23.76 -19.43 -14.39
C GLY A 470 -24.64 -18.47 -13.59
N VAL A 471 -25.47 -18.99 -12.67
CA VAL A 471 -26.28 -18.18 -11.75
C VAL A 471 -25.45 -17.56 -10.61
N THR A 472 -24.40 -18.21 -10.10
CA THR A 472 -23.66 -17.71 -8.92
C THR A 472 -22.92 -16.38 -9.11
N PRO A 473 -22.50 -15.95 -10.32
CA PRO A 473 -22.00 -14.60 -10.55
C PRO A 473 -23.04 -13.48 -10.46
N VAL A 474 -24.34 -13.81 -10.48
CA VAL A 474 -25.47 -12.87 -10.42
C VAL A 474 -26.00 -12.81 -9.00
#